data_AF-A0A7G8DPR6-F1
#
_entry.id   AF-A0A7G8DPR6-F1
#
_cell.length_a   1.000
_cell.length_b   1.000
_cell.length_c   1.000
_cell.angle_alpha   90.00
_cell.angle_beta   90.00
_cell.angle_gamma   90.00
#
_symmetry.space_group_name_H-M   'P 1'
#
loop_
_entity.id
_entity.type
_entity.pdbx_description
1 polymer ?
#
loop_
_entity_poly.entity_id
_entity_poly.type
_entity_poly.pdbx_seq_one_letter_code
_entity_poly.pdbx_strand_id
1 'polypeptide(L)'
;MTLGELFLESLSTGVITEDEVDWLASHQHVFSRAEEAAAVRLGRLMDDGVVNLGCRVPPQWLQHRDVVEHWIEPLGRRRHAAQA
;
A
#
# COMPACT_ATOMS: atom_id res chain seq x y z
N MET A 1 -2.43 13.02 -9.43
CA MET A 1 -1.22 12.25 -9.11
C MET A 1 -0.24 12.43 -10.25
N THR A 2 1.01 12.71 -9.93
CA THR A 2 2.15 12.69 -10.86
C THR A 2 2.93 11.39 -10.70
N LEU A 3 3.79 11.05 -11.66
CA LEU A 3 4.66 9.88 -11.52
C LEU A 3 5.59 10.01 -10.31
N GLY A 4 6.11 11.21 -10.04
CA GLY A 4 7.00 11.45 -8.91
C GLY A 4 6.32 11.18 -7.57
N GLU A 5 5.08 11.62 -7.40
CA GLU A 5 4.27 11.34 -6.21
C GLU A 5 4.03 9.83 -6.05
N LEU A 6 3.58 9.16 -7.10
CA LEU A 6 3.34 7.72 -7.11
C LEU A 6 4.61 6.94 -6.72
N PHE A 7 5.74 7.31 -7.34
CA PHE A 7 7.02 6.65 -7.12
C PHE A 7 7.48 6.82 -5.66
N LEU A 8 7.37 8.03 -5.12
CA LEU A 8 7.77 8.33 -3.74
C LEU A 8 6.87 7.59 -2.74
N GLU A 9 5.55 7.61 -2.94
CA GLU A 9 4.60 6.89 -2.10
C GLU A 9 4.86 5.38 -2.14
N SER A 10 5.06 4.81 -3.33
CA SER A 10 5.33 3.37 -3.49
C SER A 10 6.63 2.94 -2.80
N LEU A 11 7.66 3.78 -2.83
CA LEU A 11 8.91 3.51 -2.11
C LEU A 11 8.78 3.68 -0.60
N SER A 12 7.97 4.63 -0.15
CA SER A 12 7.76 4.93 1.27
C SER A 12 6.96 3.81 1.95
N THR A 13 5.91 3.32 1.30
CA THR A 13 5.03 2.29 1.85
C THR A 13 5.45 0.86 1.48
N GLY A 14 6.26 0.69 0.43
CA GLY A 14 6.53 -0.61 -0.16
C GLY A 14 5.32 -1.22 -0.88
N VAL A 15 4.25 -0.43 -1.10
CA VAL A 15 2.99 -0.87 -1.71
C VAL A 15 2.64 0.05 -2.87
N ILE A 16 2.25 -0.53 -4.00
CA ILE A 16 1.58 0.14 -5.13
C ILE A 16 0.18 -0.45 -5.31
N THR A 17 -0.81 0.36 -5.65
CA THR A 17 -2.19 -0.12 -5.85
C THR A 17 -2.47 -0.49 -7.30
N GLU A 18 -3.54 -1.26 -7.52
CA GLU A 18 -4.01 -1.60 -8.88
C GLU A 18 -4.37 -0.32 -9.67
N ASP A 19 -5.12 0.60 -9.07
CA ASP A 19 -5.45 1.90 -9.68
C ASP A 19 -4.20 2.71 -10.07
N GLU A 20 -3.12 2.61 -9.30
CA GLU A 20 -1.85 3.27 -9.59
C GLU A 20 -1.11 2.61 -10.76
N VAL A 21 -1.12 1.29 -10.84
CA VAL A 21 -0.58 0.54 -11.98
C VAL A 21 -1.38 0.84 -13.26
N ASP A 22 -2.71 0.88 -13.17
CA ASP A 22 -3.59 1.25 -14.29
C ASP A 22 -3.35 2.69 -14.73
N TRP A 23 -3.16 3.60 -13.78
CA TRP A 23 -2.77 4.97 -14.07
C TRP A 23 -1.42 5.04 -14.79
N LEU A 24 -0.40 4.31 -14.32
CA LEU A 24 0.90 4.22 -14.99
C LEU A 24 0.76 3.73 -16.42
N ALA A 25 0.02 2.63 -16.64
CA ALA A 25 -0.15 2.00 -17.94
C ALA A 25 -0.91 2.90 -18.93
N SER A 26 -1.90 3.66 -18.47
CA SER A 26 -2.67 4.59 -19.30
C SER A 26 -1.92 5.89 -19.64
N HIS A 27 -0.98 6.32 -18.80
CA HIS A 27 -0.26 7.60 -18.95
C HIS A 27 1.14 7.48 -19.55
N GLN A 28 1.58 6.29 -19.96
CA GLN A 28 2.93 6.07 -20.51
C GLN A 28 3.29 7.00 -21.68
N HIS A 29 2.31 7.36 -22.50
CA HIS A 29 2.49 8.17 -23.71
C HIS A 29 2.79 9.65 -23.45
N VAL A 30 2.58 10.16 -22.24
CA VAL A 30 2.85 11.57 -21.86
C VAL A 30 4.08 11.74 -20.98
N PHE A 31 4.77 10.66 -20.64
CA PHE A 31 5.94 10.72 -19.78
C PHE A 31 7.15 11.32 -20.52
N SER A 32 7.88 12.18 -19.82
CA SER A 32 9.23 12.55 -20.20
C SER A 32 10.17 11.35 -20.10
N ARG A 33 11.34 11.41 -20.74
CA ARG A 33 12.36 10.36 -20.65
C ARG A 33 12.78 10.03 -19.21
N ALA A 34 12.80 11.03 -18.33
CA ALA A 34 13.12 10.83 -16.92
C ALA A 34 12.01 10.08 -16.19
N GLU A 35 10.75 10.38 -16.53
CA GLU A 35 9.59 9.70 -15.99
C GLU A 35 9.50 8.26 -16.50
N GLU A 36 9.70 8.02 -17.80
CA GLU A 36 9.78 6.65 -18.33
C GLU A 36 10.83 5.81 -17.60
N ALA A 37 12.02 6.37 -17.34
CA ALA A 37 13.07 5.67 -16.59
C ALA A 37 12.64 5.36 -15.14
N ALA A 38 11.89 6.27 -14.49
CA ALA A 38 11.35 6.04 -13.16
C ALA A 38 10.25 4.96 -13.17
N ALA A 39 9.35 4.95 -14.16
CA ALA A 39 8.33 3.93 -14.31
C ALA A 39 8.94 2.54 -14.56
N VAL A 40 9.97 2.44 -15.42
CA VAL A 40 10.71 1.18 -15.63
C VAL A 40 11.42 0.72 -14.36
N ARG A 41 12.03 1.65 -13.61
CA ARG A 41 12.64 1.33 -12.32
C ARG A 41 11.61 0.80 -11.32
N LEU A 42 10.43 1.40 -11.28
CA LEU A 42 9.35 0.96 -10.42
C LEU A 42 8.90 -0.47 -10.78
N GLY A 43 8.75 -0.78 -12.07
CA GLY A 43 8.47 -2.14 -12.54
C GLY A 43 9.50 -3.17 -12.05
N ARG A 44 10.80 -2.85 -12.14
CA ARG A 44 11.85 -3.74 -11.60
C ARG A 44 11.76 -3.94 -10.08
N LEU A 45 11.43 -2.89 -9.33
CA LEU A 45 11.22 -3.00 -7.88
C LEU A 45 10.01 -3.87 -7.55
N MET A 46 9.00 -3.91 -8.41
CA MET A 46 7.88 -4.83 -8.30
C MET A 46 8.30 -6.27 -8.58
N ASP A 47 9.06 -6.50 -9.66
CA ASP A 47 9.59 -7.82 -10.02
C ASP A 47 10.51 -8.39 -8.92
N ASP A 48 11.31 -7.54 -8.28
CA ASP A 48 12.21 -7.91 -7.17
C ASP A 48 11.46 -8.12 -5.83
N GLY A 49 10.16 -7.80 -5.75
CA GLY A 49 9.36 -7.90 -4.53
C GLY A 49 9.63 -6.81 -3.49
N VAL A 50 10.39 -5.76 -3.85
CA VAL A 50 10.67 -4.60 -2.99
C VAL A 50 9.42 -3.73 -2.84
N VAL A 51 8.66 -3.57 -3.93
CA VAL A 51 7.35 -2.93 -3.95
C VAL A 51 6.31 -3.98 -4.31
N ASN A 52 5.24 -4.09 -3.52
CA ASN A 52 4.23 -5.11 -3.71
C ASN A 52 2.90 -4.51 -4.17
N LEU A 53 2.18 -5.24 -5.02
CA LEU A 53 0.80 -4.88 -5.33
C LEU A 53 -0.07 -5.07 -4.09
N GLY A 54 -0.88 -4.07 -3.73
CA GLY A 54 -1.72 -4.15 -2.55
C GLY A 54 -2.73 -3.03 -2.44
N CYS A 55 -3.23 -2.82 -1.23
CA CYS A 55 -4.20 -1.78 -0.91
C CYS A 55 -3.65 -0.85 0.18
N ARG A 56 -3.96 0.45 0.08
CA ARG A 56 -3.70 1.42 1.16
C ARG A 56 -4.98 1.61 1.96
N VAL A 57 -4.97 1.13 3.20
CA VAL A 57 -6.12 1.29 4.11
C VAL A 57 -6.11 2.71 4.67
N PRO A 58 -7.17 3.51 4.45
CA PRO A 58 -7.21 4.86 4.99
C PRO A 58 -7.15 4.83 6.52
N PRO A 59 -6.45 5.78 7.17
CA PRO A 59 -6.33 5.79 8.64
C PRO A 59 -7.67 5.83 9.36
N GLN A 60 -8.69 6.48 8.77
CA GLN A 60 -10.06 6.49 9.30
C GLN A 60 -10.70 5.10 9.44
N TRP A 61 -10.28 4.10 8.64
CA TRP A 61 -10.75 2.72 8.77
C TRP A 61 -10.06 1.98 9.93
N LEU A 62 -8.86 2.44 10.32
CA LEU A 62 -8.14 1.95 11.51
C LEU A 62 -8.64 2.61 12.80
N GLN A 63 -9.38 3.73 12.71
CA GLN A 63 -9.92 4.46 13.86
C GLN A 63 -11.22 3.87 14.42
N HIS A 64 -11.80 2.84 13.79
CA HIS A 64 -12.98 2.18 14.35
C HIS A 64 -12.57 1.45 15.63
N ARG A 65 -12.85 2.05 16.80
CA ARG A 65 -12.75 1.41 18.13
C ARG A 65 -13.37 0.00 18.14
N ASP A 66 -14.36 -0.26 17.28
CA ASP A 66 -14.99 -1.57 17.14
C ASP A 66 -14.04 -2.68 16.66
N VAL A 67 -13.07 -2.40 15.79
CA VAL A 67 -12.08 -3.41 15.37
C VAL A 67 -11.15 -3.74 16.54
N VAL A 68 -10.71 -2.74 17.28
CA VAL A 68 -9.85 -2.94 18.45
C VAL A 68 -10.58 -3.73 19.54
N GLU A 69 -11.80 -3.33 19.90
CA GLU A 69 -12.56 -3.92 21.01
C GLU A 69 -13.18 -5.29 20.66
N HIS A 70 -13.65 -5.48 19.42
CA HIS A 70 -14.36 -6.71 19.02
C HIS A 70 -13.54 -7.72 18.23
N TRP A 71 -12.44 -7.32 17.57
CA TRP A 71 -11.61 -8.23 16.77
C TRP A 71 -10.24 -8.49 17.39
N ILE A 72 -9.60 -7.47 17.98
CA ILE A 72 -8.24 -7.58 18.53
C ILE A 72 -8.25 -7.95 20.04
N GLU A 73 -9.04 -7.25 20.86
CA GLU A 73 -9.14 -7.48 22.31
C GLU A 73 -9.74 -8.82 22.79
N PRO A 74 -10.61 -9.55 22.04
CA PRO A 74 -11.16 -10.82 22.53
C PRO A 74 -10.09 -11.90 22.76
N LEU A 75 -8.91 -11.76 22.14
CA LEU A 75 -7.77 -12.67 22.30
C LEU A 75 -7.00 -12.43 23.61
N GLY A 76 -7.08 -11.22 24.18
CA GLY A 76 -6.45 -10.89 25.47
C GLY A 76 -7.34 -11.25 26.67
N ARG A 77 -8.64 -10.93 26.60
CA ARG A 77 -9.56 -11.08 27.74
C ARG A 77 -9.88 -12.56 28.05
N ARG A 78 -9.91 -13.45 27.04
CA ARG A 78 -10.15 -14.89 27.23
C ARG A 78 -8.98 -15.66 27.86
N ARG A 79 -7.74 -15.15 27.75
CA ARG A 79 -6.58 -15.79 28.39
C ARG A 79 -6.64 -15.72 29.92
N HIS A 80 -7.18 -14.63 30.47
CA HIS A 80 -7.34 -14.46 31.91
C HIS A 80 -8.59 -15.18 32.46
N ALA A 81 -9.65 -15.31 31.66
CA ALA A 81 -10.85 -16.06 32.07
C ALA A 81 -10.66 -17.59 32.08
N ALA A 82 -9.74 -18.12 31.27
CA ALA A 82 -9.42 -19.56 31.26
C ALA A 82 -8.42 -19.99 32.35
N GLN A 83 -7.89 -19.05 33.14
CA GLN A 83 -6.93 -19.29 34.22
C GLN A 83 -7.52 -19.08 35.62
N ALA A 84 -8.82 -18.82 35.73
CA ALA A 84 -9.57 -18.73 36.99
C ALA A 84 -10.55 -19.90 37.10
#